data_AF-A0A970TTF0-F1
#
_entry.id   AF-A0A970TTF0-F1
#
_cell.length_a   1.000
_cell.length_b   1.000
_cell.length_c   1.000
_cell.angle_alpha   90.00
_cell.angle_beta   90.00
_cell.angle_gamma   90.00
#
_symmetry.space_group_name_H-M   'P 1'
#
loop_
_entity.id
_entity.type
_entity.pdbx_description
1 polymer ?
#
loop_
_entity_poly.entity_id
_entity_poly.type
_entity_poly.pdbx_seq_one_letter_code
_entity_poly.pdbx_strand_id
1 'polypeptide(L)'
;VYKARGLVEKPSVKDAPSNIAILGRYIINPAIFDILEHTKPGKGGEIQLTDGLKELAKKEAMYAYIFEGKRYDVGDKLGFLEATVEFALRREDLREEFLNYLVGIIGNEIGNDVFKDIAITKE
;
A
#
# COMPACT_ATOMS: atom_id res chain seq x y z
N VAL A 1 1.63 1.41 18.87
CA VAL A 1 0.57 2.35 18.44
C VAL A 1 1.02 3.78 18.71
N TYR A 2 0.66 4.72 17.84
CA TYR A 2 1.02 6.14 17.96
C TYR A 2 -0.25 6.99 18.09
N LYS A 3 -0.26 8.00 18.96
CA LYS A 3 -1.37 8.97 18.97
C LYS A 3 -1.25 9.90 17.75
N ALA A 4 -2.24 9.88 16.87
CA ALA A 4 -2.27 10.72 15.68
C ALA A 4 -2.62 12.16 16.09
N ARG A 5 -1.80 13.14 15.65
CA ARG A 5 -2.04 14.57 15.90
C ARG A 5 -2.82 15.26 14.78
N GLY A 6 -2.93 14.60 13.64
CA GLY A 6 -3.63 15.11 12.46
C GLY A 6 -3.50 14.13 11.30
N LEU A 7 -4.37 14.30 10.31
CA LEU A 7 -4.41 13.53 9.08
C LEU A 7 -4.46 14.51 7.90
N VAL A 8 -3.79 14.15 6.79
CA VAL A 8 -3.74 14.97 5.57
C VAL A 8 -3.96 14.04 4.38
N GLU A 9 -4.95 14.36 3.54
CA GLU A 9 -5.28 13.57 2.36
C GLU A 9 -4.28 13.82 1.23
N LYS A 10 -3.49 12.78 0.89
CA LYS A 10 -2.55 12.78 -0.25
C LYS A 10 -1.73 14.08 -0.36
N PRO A 11 -0.91 14.41 0.66
CA PRO A 11 -0.07 15.60 0.64
C PRO A 11 0.98 15.52 -0.47
N SER A 12 1.53 16.68 -0.86
CA SER A 12 2.78 16.68 -1.62
C SER A 12 3.93 16.17 -0.75
N VAL A 13 5.04 15.75 -1.35
CA VAL A 13 6.23 15.32 -0.60
C VAL A 13 6.73 16.43 0.35
N LYS A 14 6.60 17.70 -0.04
CA LYS A 14 7.02 18.85 0.77
C LYS A 14 6.06 19.14 1.94
N ASP A 15 4.79 18.78 1.78
CA ASP A 15 3.74 19.05 2.77
C ASP A 15 3.45 17.84 3.66
N ALA A 16 4.14 16.71 3.43
CA ALA A 16 3.94 15.48 4.18
C ALA A 16 4.44 15.66 5.63
N PRO A 17 3.58 15.54 6.65
CA PRO A 17 3.98 15.75 8.04
C PRO A 17 4.78 14.58 8.63
N SER A 18 4.78 13.43 7.96
CA SER A 18 5.53 12.23 8.34
C SER A 18 5.63 11.25 7.17
N ASN A 19 6.35 10.15 7.37
CA ASN A 19 6.41 9.00 6.49
C ASN A 19 5.37 7.90 6.84
N ILE A 20 4.40 8.20 7.71
CA ILE A 20 3.35 7.26 8.10
C ILE A 20 2.12 7.50 7.23
N ALA A 21 1.81 6.53 6.35
CA ALA A 21 0.65 6.58 5.48
C ALA A 21 -0.55 5.84 6.11
N ILE A 22 -1.75 6.37 5.88
CA ILE A 22 -2.99 5.72 6.27
C ILE A 22 -3.27 4.60 5.29
N LEU A 23 -3.47 3.39 5.80
CA LEU A 23 -3.92 2.25 5.02
C LEU A 23 -5.45 2.15 5.11
N GLY A 24 -6.08 1.57 4.09
CA GLY A 24 -7.54 1.42 3.99
C GLY A 24 -8.13 0.40 4.99
N ARG A 25 -7.75 0.49 6.27
CA ARG A 25 -8.20 -0.33 7.39
C ARG A 25 -8.43 0.59 8.57
N TYR A 26 -9.67 0.64 9.04
CA TYR A 26 -10.09 1.56 10.08
C TYR A 26 -10.99 0.85 11.07
N ILE A 27 -10.85 1.20 12.34
CA ILE A 27 -11.83 0.92 13.39
C ILE A 27 -12.26 2.30 13.87
N ILE A 28 -13.49 2.70 13.53
CA ILE A 28 -13.97 4.07 13.70
C ILE A 28 -15.20 4.06 14.58
N ASN A 29 -15.25 5.01 15.52
CA ASN A 29 -16.44 5.26 16.32
C ASN A 29 -17.61 5.68 15.40
N PRO A 30 -18.84 5.16 15.60
CA PRO A 30 -20.02 5.55 14.83
C PRO A 30 -20.30 7.06 14.75
N ALA A 31 -19.78 7.86 15.69
CA ALA A 31 -19.84 9.34 15.62
C ALA A 31 -19.29 9.94 14.30
N ILE A 32 -18.54 9.16 13.51
CA ILE A 32 -18.11 9.55 12.16
C ILE A 32 -19.28 9.77 11.18
N PHE A 33 -20.41 9.08 11.34
CA PHE A 33 -21.51 9.17 10.38
C PHE A 33 -22.15 10.56 10.37
N ASP A 34 -22.44 11.12 11.55
CA ASP A 34 -22.96 12.50 11.69
C ASP A 34 -21.98 13.52 11.11
N ILE A 35 -20.68 13.28 11.25
CA ILE A 35 -19.63 14.15 10.69
C ILE A 35 -19.65 14.06 9.16
N LEU A 36 -19.70 12.86 8.59
CA LEU A 36 -19.70 12.64 7.15
C LEU A 36 -20.94 13.23 6.47
N GLU A 37 -22.11 13.18 7.11
CA GLU A 37 -23.35 13.80 6.62
C GLU A 37 -23.19 15.30 6.34
N HIS A 38 -22.37 15.98 7.15
CA HIS A 38 -22.12 17.43 7.03
C HIS A 38 -20.76 17.75 6.36
N THR A 39 -20.00 16.74 5.96
CA THR A 39 -18.66 16.92 5.38
C THR A 39 -18.80 17.44 3.95
N LYS A 40 -18.16 18.59 3.69
CA LYS A 40 -18.15 19.20 2.35
C LYS A 40 -17.21 18.43 1.42
N PRO A 41 -17.46 18.47 0.10
CA PRO A 41 -16.52 17.94 -0.89
C PRO A 41 -15.11 18.53 -0.72
N GLY A 42 -14.12 17.65 -0.68
CA GLY A 42 -12.71 17.96 -0.55
C GLY A 42 -11.95 17.78 -1.85
N LYS A 43 -10.79 17.09 -1.78
CA LYS A 43 -9.95 16.81 -2.95
C LYS A 43 -10.73 16.03 -4.01
N GLY A 44 -10.69 16.50 -5.25
CA GLY A 44 -11.39 15.87 -6.38
C GLY A 44 -12.91 16.06 -6.39
N GLY A 45 -13.48 16.88 -5.49
CA GLY A 45 -14.92 17.07 -5.39
C GLY A 45 -15.67 15.92 -4.70
N GLU A 46 -14.95 15.04 -4.02
CA GLU A 46 -15.50 13.91 -3.28
C GLU A 46 -15.64 14.22 -1.79
N ILE A 47 -16.60 13.57 -1.12
CA ILE A 47 -16.66 13.56 0.35
C ILE A 47 -15.58 12.61 0.86
N GLN A 48 -14.50 13.17 1.40
CA GLN A 48 -13.32 12.40 1.79
C GLN A 48 -13.45 11.91 3.24
N LEU A 49 -13.24 10.60 3.45
CA LEU A 49 -13.19 10.02 4.79
C LEU A 49 -12.07 10.66 5.64
N THR A 50 -10.94 11.02 5.03
CA THR A 50 -9.81 11.66 5.73
C THR A 50 -10.18 12.99 6.38
N ASP A 51 -11.05 13.78 5.71
CA ASP A 51 -11.55 15.03 6.27
C ASP A 51 -12.50 14.78 7.45
N GLY A 52 -13.38 13.79 7.32
CA GLY A 52 -14.25 13.35 8.42
C GLY A 52 -13.46 12.83 9.63
N LEU A 53 -12.43 12.01 9.41
CA LEU A 53 -11.54 11.51 10.46
C LEU A 53 -10.76 12.63 11.15
N LYS A 54 -10.36 13.66 10.40
CA LYS A 54 -9.69 14.84 10.95
C LYS A 54 -10.62 15.64 11.86
N GLU A 55 -11.90 15.78 11.52
CA GLU A 55 -12.90 16.39 12.39
C GLU A 55 -13.20 15.52 13.62
N LEU A 56 -13.30 14.20 13.45
CA LEU A 56 -13.48 13.26 14.56
C LEU A 56 -12.32 13.31 15.55
N ALA A 57 -11.08 13.43 15.06
CA ALA A 57 -9.88 13.56 15.88
C ALA A 57 -9.84 14.81 16.78
N LYS A 58 -10.70 15.81 16.53
CA LYS A 58 -10.87 16.96 17.44
C LYS A 58 -11.75 16.63 18.64
N LYS A 59 -12.62 15.63 18.52
CA LYS A 59 -13.57 15.21 19.57
C LYS A 59 -13.03 14.06 20.41
N GLU A 60 -12.26 13.15 19.81
CA GLU A 60 -11.71 11.98 20.49
C GLU A 60 -10.26 11.68 20.04
N ALA A 61 -9.53 10.93 20.88
CA ALA A 61 -8.16 10.56 20.57
C ALA A 61 -8.13 9.49 19.47
N MET A 62 -7.34 9.74 18.43
CA MET A 62 -7.11 8.78 17.34
C MET A 62 -5.72 8.16 17.44
N TYR A 63 -5.62 6.88 17.08
CA TYR A 63 -4.37 6.12 17.15
C TYR A 63 -4.04 5.48 15.81
N ALA A 64 -2.79 5.61 15.39
CA ALA A 64 -2.22 4.90 14.26
C ALA A 64 -1.58 3.59 14.72
N TYR A 65 -1.90 2.49 14.05
CA TYR A 65 -1.25 1.21 14.20
C TYR A 65 -0.35 0.97 12.99
N ILE A 66 0.95 0.76 13.24
CA ILE A 66 1.89 0.38 12.18
C ILE A 66 1.78 -1.12 12.01
N PHE A 67 1.18 -1.53 10.89
CA PHE A 67 1.11 -2.92 10.51
C PHE A 67 2.48 -3.44 10.09
N GLU A 68 2.87 -4.59 10.62
CA GLU A 68 4.06 -5.32 10.20
C GLU A 68 3.68 -6.38 9.18
N GLY A 69 4.13 -6.19 7.94
CA GLY A 69 3.92 -7.15 6.86
C GLY A 69 4.14 -6.52 5.49
N LYS A 70 4.07 -7.36 4.45
CA LYS A 70 4.19 -6.89 3.07
C LYS A 70 2.86 -6.39 2.55
N ARG A 71 2.83 -5.13 2.12
CA ARG A 71 1.68 -4.52 1.45
C ARG A 71 1.87 -4.59 -0.05
N TYR A 72 0.80 -4.92 -0.77
CA TYR A 72 0.71 -4.72 -2.20
C TYR A 72 -0.33 -3.64 -2.49
N ASP A 73 0.01 -2.69 -3.36
CA ASP A 73 -0.95 -1.73 -3.87
C ASP A 73 -1.57 -2.23 -5.17
N VAL A 74 -2.65 -2.99 -5.07
CA VAL A 74 -3.34 -3.54 -6.26
C VAL A 74 -4.18 -2.49 -7.01
N GLY A 75 -4.27 -1.26 -6.50
CA GLY A 75 -4.86 -0.14 -7.23
C GLY A 75 -3.90 0.46 -8.26
N ASP A 76 -2.60 0.21 -8.13
CA ASP A 76 -1.58 0.55 -9.11
C ASP A 76 -1.29 -0.64 -10.05
N LYS A 77 -0.97 -0.35 -11.32
CA LYS A 77 -0.74 -1.39 -12.33
C LYS A 77 0.50 -2.24 -12.02
N LEU A 78 1.59 -1.61 -11.59
CA LEU A 78 2.81 -2.31 -11.26
C LEU A 78 2.60 -3.11 -9.97
N GLY A 79 2.03 -2.49 -8.94
CA GLY A 79 1.72 -3.16 -7.68
C GLY A 79 0.78 -4.36 -7.83
N PHE A 80 -0.17 -4.31 -8.76
CA PHE A 80 -1.00 -5.46 -9.12
C PHE A 80 -0.20 -6.63 -9.73
N LEU A 81 0.74 -6.34 -10.63
CA LEU A 81 1.59 -7.36 -11.25
C LEU A 81 2.55 -7.97 -10.23
N GLU A 82 3.18 -7.16 -9.38
CA GLU A 82 4.05 -7.61 -8.29
C GLU A 82 3.30 -8.55 -7.33
N ALA A 83 2.08 -8.17 -6.93
CA ALA A 83 1.23 -9.01 -6.11
C ALA A 83 0.95 -10.34 -6.81
N THR A 84 0.54 -10.29 -8.08
CA THR A 84 0.20 -11.49 -8.84
C THR A 84 1.38 -12.45 -8.92
N VAL A 85 2.57 -11.94 -9.24
CA VAL A 85 3.80 -12.75 -9.33
C VAL A 85 4.13 -13.38 -7.98
N GLU A 86 4.15 -12.61 -6.90
CA GLU A 86 4.54 -13.14 -5.59
C GLU A 86 3.52 -14.13 -5.02
N PHE A 87 2.23 -13.91 -5.24
CA PHE A 87 1.20 -14.86 -4.82
C PHE A 87 1.25 -16.15 -5.64
N ALA A 88 1.54 -16.08 -6.95
CA ALA A 88 1.74 -17.28 -7.77
C ALA A 88 2.98 -18.08 -7.32
N LEU A 89 4.09 -17.41 -6.99
CA LEU A 89 5.31 -18.07 -6.51
C LEU A 89 5.22 -18.63 -5.08
N ARG A 90 4.20 -18.23 -4.30
CA ARG A 90 3.91 -18.82 -2.98
C ARG A 90 3.09 -20.11 -3.05
N ARG A 91 2.46 -20.37 -4.19
CA ARG A 91 1.61 -21.54 -4.40
C ARG A 91 2.46 -22.74 -4.82
N GLU A 92 2.51 -23.77 -3.98
CA GLU A 92 3.30 -24.98 -4.25
C GLU A 92 2.94 -25.64 -5.58
N ASP A 93 1.67 -25.59 -5.99
CA ASP A 93 1.16 -26.17 -7.22
C ASP A 93 1.49 -25.36 -8.49
N LEU A 94 1.91 -24.09 -8.36
CA LEU A 94 2.24 -23.21 -9.49
C LEU A 94 3.70 -22.77 -9.52
N ARG A 95 4.38 -22.83 -8.38
CA ARG A 95 5.67 -22.16 -8.16
C ARG A 95 6.72 -22.58 -9.18
N GLU A 96 6.95 -23.88 -9.34
CA GLU A 96 8.07 -24.37 -10.17
C GLU A 96 7.88 -24.03 -11.65
N GLU A 97 6.71 -24.34 -12.20
CA GLU A 97 6.40 -24.05 -13.61
C GLU A 97 6.44 -22.55 -13.90
N PHE A 98 5.86 -21.74 -13.00
CA PHE A 98 5.80 -20.29 -13.19
C PHE A 98 7.16 -19.61 -13.00
N LEU A 99 7.97 -20.07 -12.04
CA LEU A 99 9.33 -19.55 -11.84
C LEU A 99 10.20 -19.81 -13.07
N ASN A 100 10.15 -21.02 -13.62
CA ASN A 100 10.89 -21.37 -14.84
C ASN A 100 10.45 -20.50 -16.03
N TYR A 101 9.14 -20.25 -16.17
CA TYR A 101 8.62 -19.32 -17.17
C TYR A 101 9.21 -17.90 -17.01
N LEU A 102 9.21 -17.35 -15.80
CA LEU A 102 9.76 -16.01 -15.53
C LEU A 102 11.25 -15.92 -15.84
N VAL A 103 12.04 -16.93 -15.44
CA VAL A 103 13.48 -16.98 -15.78
C VAL A 103 13.69 -17.00 -17.29
N GLY A 104 12.86 -17.75 -18.04
CA GLY A 104 12.89 -17.76 -19.50
C GLY A 104 12.61 -16.39 -20.13
N ILE A 105 11.60 -15.66 -19.62
CA ILE A 105 11.30 -14.29 -20.08
C ILE A 105 12.48 -13.36 -19.81
N ILE A 106 13.04 -13.38 -18.60
CA ILE A 106 14.16 -12.50 -18.25
C ILE A 106 15.38 -12.85 -19.12
N GLY A 107 15.72 -14.14 -19.29
CA GLY A 107 16.82 -14.58 -20.15
C GLY A 107 16.75 -14.04 -21.59
N ASN A 108 15.54 -13.93 -22.14
CA ASN A 108 15.30 -13.36 -23.46
C ASN A 108 15.45 -11.84 -23.51
N GLU A 109 15.07 -11.12 -22.45
CA GLU A 109 15.06 -9.66 -22.40
C GLU A 109 16.44 -9.05 -22.06
N ILE A 110 17.17 -9.63 -21.10
CA ILE A 110 18.47 -9.08 -20.63
C ILE A 110 19.69 -9.82 -21.18
N GLY A 111 19.48 -10.89 -21.95
CA GLY A 111 20.54 -11.77 -22.44
C GLY A 111 21.08 -12.71 -21.37
N ASN A 112 21.45 -13.94 -21.78
CA ASN A 112 21.88 -15.00 -20.87
C ASN A 112 23.17 -14.72 -20.08
N ASP A 113 23.92 -13.67 -20.42
CA ASP A 113 25.19 -13.36 -19.76
C ASP A 113 24.99 -12.75 -18.36
N VAL A 114 23.87 -12.05 -18.10
CA VAL A 114 23.57 -11.50 -16.76
C VAL A 114 23.33 -12.61 -15.72
N PHE A 115 22.81 -13.77 -16.15
CA PHE A 115 22.57 -14.90 -15.27
C PHE A 115 23.84 -15.64 -14.85
N LYS A 116 24.92 -15.56 -15.65
CA LYS A 116 26.23 -16.12 -15.26
C LYS A 116 26.81 -15.36 -14.07
N ASP A 117 26.69 -14.03 -14.05
CA ASP A 117 27.24 -13.21 -12.97
C ASP A 117 26.44 -13.35 -11.65
N ILE A 118 25.13 -13.58 -11.73
CA ILE A 118 24.29 -13.80 -10.54
C ILE A 118 24.50 -15.20 -9.94
N ALA A 119 24.73 -16.22 -10.77
CA ALA A 119 25.01 -17.58 -10.29
C ALA A 119 26.36 -17.70 -9.56
N ILE A 120 27.31 -16.79 -9.79
CA ILE A 120 28.64 -16.79 -9.17
C ILE A 120 28.62 -16.24 -7.72
N THR A 121 27.53 -15.61 -7.27
CA THR A 121 27.45 -14.99 -5.92
C THR A 121 26.80 -15.87 -4.84
N LYS A 122 26.58 -17.16 -5.09
CA LYS A 122 26.24 -18.15 -4.06
C LYS A 122 27.43 -19.08 -3.79
N GLU A 123 28.42 -18.57 -3.06
CA GLU A 123 29.36 -19.37 -2.25
C GLU A 123 29.36 -18.83 -0.81
#